data_AF-A0A1H8R8Q2-F1
#
_entry.id   AF-A0A1H8R8Q2-F1
#
_cell.length_a   1.000
_cell.length_b   1.000
_cell.length_c   1.000
_cell.angle_alpha   90.00
_cell.angle_beta   90.00
_cell.angle_gamma   90.00
#
_symmetry.space_group_name_H-M   'P 1'
#
loop_
_entity.id
_entity.type
_entity.pdbx_description
1 polymer ?
#
loop_
_entity_poly.entity_id
_entity_poly.type
_entity_poly.pdbx_seq_one_letter_code
_entity_poly.pdbx_strand_id
1 'polypeptide(L)'
;MAESTCTNTCKRICENETAKKLANDLGVDNPLMVSDQGPAPVEGDTGGIMSVNIAPKKGMRKAPVEQGVIHLNADYGVEGDAHAGDWHRQVSFLAEESIQVARDNGLDVGYGDFAENITTKGINIKQMPLGTLLEVGDALVEVSQIGKICHTRCAIYYLAGDCIFPREGVFGWVVKPGDVRVGDEVRVVKLGDGTVNRALSDKPL
;
A
#
# COMPACT_ATOMS: atom_id res chain seq x y z
N MET A 1 31.17 37.19 -28.60
CA MET A 1 29.83 36.56 -28.66
C MET A 1 30.01 35.05 -28.62
N ALA A 2 29.58 34.41 -27.54
CA ALA A 2 29.13 33.02 -27.47
C ALA A 2 28.65 32.80 -26.03
N GLU A 3 27.50 33.37 -25.71
CA GLU A 3 26.68 32.93 -24.58
C GLU A 3 26.15 31.54 -24.92
N SER A 4 26.63 30.50 -24.24
CA SER A 4 26.02 29.17 -24.30
C SER A 4 25.27 28.90 -23.01
N THR A 5 23.97 29.18 -23.08
CA THR A 5 22.86 28.63 -22.31
C THR A 5 23.17 27.40 -21.45
N CYS A 6 23.51 27.64 -20.19
CA CYS A 6 23.27 26.66 -19.13
C CYS A 6 21.76 26.64 -18.86
N THR A 7 21.06 25.68 -19.46
CA THR A 7 19.62 25.50 -19.28
C THR A 7 19.28 25.28 -17.79
N ASN A 8 18.27 26.01 -17.30
CA ASN A 8 17.76 26.02 -15.91
C ASN A 8 17.50 24.62 -15.29
N THR A 9 17.46 23.57 -16.10
CA THR A 9 17.32 22.17 -15.67
C THR A 9 18.53 21.65 -14.88
N CYS A 10 19.77 22.00 -15.23
CA CYS A 10 20.96 21.53 -14.51
C CYS A 10 21.10 22.16 -13.11
N LYS A 11 20.70 23.43 -12.95
CA LYS A 11 20.69 24.09 -11.63
C LYS A 11 19.66 23.46 -10.69
N ARG A 12 18.44 23.17 -11.18
CA ARG A 12 17.41 22.46 -10.41
C ARG A 12 17.83 21.05 -10.00
N ILE A 13 18.56 20.32 -10.85
CA ILE A 13 19.03 18.97 -10.51
C ILE A 13 20.11 19.02 -9.42
N CYS A 14 21.09 19.93 -9.52
CA CYS A 14 22.12 20.11 -8.48
C CYS A 14 21.53 20.58 -7.14
N GLU A 15 20.56 21.51 -7.16
CA GLU A 15 19.86 21.96 -5.96
C GLU A 15 19.06 20.82 -5.30
N ASN A 16 18.48 19.92 -6.09
CA ASN A 16 17.71 18.78 -5.61
C ASN A 16 18.61 17.66 -5.05
N GLU A 17 19.79 17.41 -5.64
CA GLU A 17 20.77 16.47 -5.07
C GLU A 17 21.40 16.99 -3.77
N THR A 18 21.68 18.28 -3.69
CA THR A 18 22.24 18.90 -2.48
C THR A 18 21.21 18.93 -1.35
N ALA A 19 19.94 19.22 -1.65
CA ALA A 19 18.84 19.17 -0.68
C ALA A 19 18.56 17.74 -0.18
N LYS A 20 18.61 16.72 -1.06
CA LYS A 20 18.49 15.30 -0.67
C LYS A 20 19.62 14.83 0.23
N LYS A 21 20.85 15.30 -0.04
CA LYS A 21 22.02 14.99 0.79
C LYS A 21 21.91 15.66 2.17
N LEU A 22 21.43 16.91 2.21
CA LEU A 22 21.21 17.62 3.47
C LEU A 22 20.06 17.01 4.31
N ALA A 23 18.99 16.53 3.68
CA ALA A 23 17.88 15.87 4.38
C ALA A 23 18.29 14.52 5.01
N ASN A 24 19.13 13.74 4.32
CA ASN A 24 19.70 12.51 4.86
C ASN A 24 20.66 12.75 6.04
N ASP A 25 21.47 13.81 5.98
CA ASP A 25 22.47 14.12 7.00
C ASP A 25 21.89 14.83 8.25
N LEU A 26 20.66 15.37 8.15
CA LEU A 26 19.97 16.10 9.23
C LEU A 26 18.90 15.28 9.98
N GLY A 27 18.71 13.99 9.64
CA GLY A 27 17.67 13.16 10.28
C GLY A 27 16.27 13.72 10.08
N VAL A 28 16.03 14.38 8.94
CA VAL A 28 14.70 14.94 8.61
C VAL A 28 13.81 13.78 8.22
N ASP A 29 12.66 13.66 8.89
CA ASP A 29 11.63 12.68 8.59
C ASP A 29 11.39 12.60 7.08
N ASN A 30 11.37 11.37 6.53
CA ASN A 30 11.14 11.17 5.11
C ASN A 30 9.79 11.81 4.74
N PRO A 31 9.76 12.77 3.80
CA PRO A 31 8.56 13.57 3.51
C PRO A 31 7.34 12.73 3.10
N LEU A 32 7.55 11.51 2.62
CA LEU A 32 6.49 10.59 2.19
C LEU A 32 6.01 9.60 3.28
N MET A 33 6.24 9.91 4.57
CA MET A 33 5.80 9.06 5.68
C MET A 33 4.80 9.76 6.58
N VAL A 34 3.84 8.99 7.11
CA VAL A 34 2.97 9.45 8.19
C VAL A 34 3.79 9.43 9.50
N SER A 35 4.03 10.60 10.09
CA SER A 35 4.85 10.77 11.30
C SER A 35 4.17 10.30 12.59
N ASP A 36 2.84 10.37 12.64
CA ASP A 36 2.01 9.86 13.74
C ASP A 36 1.02 8.83 13.20
N GLN A 37 1.24 7.56 13.56
CA GLN A 37 0.44 6.43 13.07
C GLN A 37 -0.86 6.26 13.87
N GLY A 38 -1.15 7.13 14.83
CA GLY A 38 -2.30 7.04 15.72
C GLY A 38 -2.09 6.01 16.84
N PRO A 39 -3.15 5.71 17.62
CA PRO A 39 -3.06 4.76 18.72
C PRO A 39 -2.69 3.36 18.25
N ALA A 40 -2.14 2.56 19.17
CA ALA A 40 -1.89 1.14 18.94
C ALA A 40 -3.20 0.41 18.61
N PRO A 41 -3.23 -0.48 17.61
CA PRO A 41 -4.44 -1.21 17.25
C PRO A 41 -4.96 -2.07 18.40
N VAL A 42 -6.28 -2.11 18.56
CA VAL A 42 -6.99 -2.97 19.51
C VAL A 42 -8.06 -3.81 18.81
N GLU A 43 -8.49 -4.90 19.45
CA GLU A 43 -9.63 -5.69 18.97
C GLU A 43 -10.89 -4.82 18.96
N GLY A 44 -11.68 -4.95 17.88
CA GLY A 44 -12.87 -4.14 17.66
C GLY A 44 -12.63 -2.81 16.96
N ASP A 45 -11.38 -2.38 16.73
CA ASP A 45 -11.08 -1.20 15.91
C ASP A 45 -11.71 -1.32 14.52
N THR A 46 -12.19 -0.20 13.99
CA THR A 46 -12.91 -0.14 12.72
C THR A 46 -12.37 0.96 11.81
N GLY A 47 -12.45 0.74 10.51
CA GLY A 47 -12.25 1.74 9.48
C GLY A 47 -13.20 1.54 8.30
N GLY A 48 -13.09 2.41 7.29
CA GLY A 48 -13.88 2.32 6.06
C GLY A 48 -13.05 1.96 4.85
N ILE A 49 -13.68 1.34 3.86
CA ILE A 49 -13.09 1.05 2.55
C ILE A 49 -13.37 2.22 1.61
N MET A 50 -12.30 2.90 1.18
CA MET A 50 -12.38 4.07 0.32
C MET A 50 -12.34 3.73 -1.16
N SER A 51 -11.65 2.64 -1.52
CA SER A 51 -11.53 2.17 -2.90
C SER A 51 -11.19 0.69 -2.94
N VAL A 52 -11.62 0.04 -4.02
CA VAL A 52 -11.21 -1.31 -4.39
C VAL A 52 -10.64 -1.29 -5.80
N ASN A 53 -9.44 -1.86 -5.97
CA ASN A 53 -8.61 -1.66 -7.15
C ASN A 53 -8.04 -2.99 -7.66
N ILE A 54 -7.97 -3.15 -8.98
CA ILE A 54 -7.35 -4.31 -9.63
C ILE A 54 -6.44 -3.91 -10.78
N ALA A 55 -5.50 -4.77 -11.13
CA ALA A 55 -4.76 -4.71 -12.39
C ALA A 55 -4.80 -6.07 -13.08
N PRO A 56 -5.30 -6.17 -14.32
CA PRO A 56 -5.43 -7.45 -15.02
C PRO A 56 -4.09 -8.01 -15.51
N LYS A 57 -3.01 -7.23 -15.48
CA LYS A 57 -1.65 -7.65 -15.88
C LYS A 57 -0.60 -7.16 -14.89
N LYS A 58 0.43 -7.98 -14.67
CA LYS A 58 1.59 -7.62 -13.85
C LYS A 58 2.31 -6.41 -14.46
N GLY A 59 2.83 -5.53 -13.60
CA GLY A 59 3.52 -4.31 -14.01
C GLY A 59 2.62 -3.13 -14.38
N MET A 60 1.30 -3.32 -14.45
CA MET A 60 0.35 -2.22 -14.55
C MET A 60 0.01 -1.66 -13.17
N ARG A 61 -0.29 -0.36 -13.11
CA ARG A 61 -0.92 0.25 -11.92
C ARG A 61 -2.32 -0.35 -11.78
N LYS A 62 -2.77 -0.55 -10.54
CA LYS A 62 -4.16 -0.92 -10.29
C LYS A 62 -5.03 0.31 -10.52
N ALA A 63 -6.26 0.09 -10.95
CA ALA A 63 -7.25 1.14 -11.11
C ALA A 63 -8.48 0.80 -10.28
N PRO A 64 -9.23 1.80 -9.79
CA PRO A 64 -10.50 1.58 -9.13
C PRO A 64 -11.45 0.78 -10.02
N VAL A 65 -12.12 -0.20 -9.43
CA VAL A 65 -13.18 -0.96 -10.13
C VAL A 65 -14.41 -0.07 -10.23
N GLU A 66 -14.94 0.11 -11.44
CA GLU A 66 -16.06 1.03 -11.72
C GLU A 66 -17.31 0.72 -10.89
N GLN A 67 -17.60 -0.56 -10.68
CA GLN A 67 -18.73 -1.02 -9.87
C GLN A 67 -18.51 -0.84 -8.36
N GLY A 68 -17.29 -0.48 -7.93
CA GLY A 68 -16.95 -0.30 -6.52
C GLY A 68 -17.00 -1.59 -5.70
N VAL A 69 -16.85 -2.76 -6.33
CA VAL A 69 -16.87 -4.07 -5.67
C VAL A 69 -15.81 -5.00 -6.25
N ILE A 70 -15.13 -5.75 -5.38
CA ILE A 70 -14.25 -6.87 -5.74
C ILE A 70 -14.67 -8.13 -4.98
N HIS A 71 -14.41 -9.29 -5.55
CA HIS A 71 -14.58 -10.57 -4.87
C HIS A 71 -13.23 -11.09 -4.37
N LEU A 72 -13.16 -11.47 -3.09
CA LEU A 72 -12.00 -12.16 -2.51
C LEU A 72 -12.25 -13.66 -2.49
N ASN A 73 -11.41 -14.42 -3.19
CA ASN A 73 -11.41 -15.87 -3.18
C ASN A 73 -10.49 -16.38 -2.07
N ALA A 74 -10.99 -17.30 -1.22
CA ALA A 74 -10.17 -17.92 -0.19
C ALA A 74 -8.99 -18.66 -0.81
N ASP A 75 -7.83 -18.54 -0.17
CA ASP A 75 -6.57 -19.13 -0.60
C ASP A 75 -6.11 -18.74 -2.02
N TYR A 76 -6.66 -17.66 -2.59
CA TYR A 76 -6.34 -17.23 -3.95
C TYR A 76 -6.24 -15.70 -4.10
N GLY A 77 -7.08 -14.92 -3.43
CA GLY A 77 -7.03 -13.46 -3.48
C GLY A 77 -8.06 -12.80 -4.38
N VAL A 78 -7.73 -11.61 -4.87
CA VAL A 78 -8.68 -10.72 -5.56
C VAL A 78 -8.99 -11.25 -6.97
N GLU A 79 -10.26 -11.52 -7.24
CA GLU A 79 -10.70 -11.94 -8.57
C GLU A 79 -10.34 -10.91 -9.65
N GLY A 80 -9.77 -11.38 -10.76
CA GLY A 80 -9.35 -10.53 -11.87
C GLY A 80 -8.04 -9.76 -11.66
N ASP A 81 -7.39 -9.87 -10.49
CA ASP A 81 -6.09 -9.24 -10.26
C ASP A 81 -4.92 -10.14 -10.69
N ALA A 82 -3.92 -9.56 -11.35
CA ALA A 82 -2.74 -10.26 -11.84
C ALA A 82 -1.81 -10.81 -10.75
N HIS A 83 -2.05 -10.44 -9.49
CA HIS A 83 -1.31 -10.93 -8.32
C HIS A 83 -2.07 -11.99 -7.53
N ALA A 84 -3.29 -12.36 -7.94
CA ALA A 84 -4.00 -13.48 -7.36
C ALA A 84 -3.22 -14.80 -7.57
N GLY A 85 -3.33 -15.70 -6.60
CA GLY A 85 -2.69 -17.01 -6.58
C GLY A 85 -2.54 -17.57 -5.17
N ASP A 86 -2.04 -18.79 -5.06
CA ASP A 86 -1.75 -19.45 -3.79
C ASP A 86 -0.39 -19.00 -3.25
N TRP A 87 -0.40 -17.87 -2.53
CA TRP A 87 0.74 -17.30 -1.82
C TRP A 87 0.29 -16.28 -0.78
N HIS A 88 1.21 -15.83 0.07
CA HIS A 88 0.92 -14.93 1.18
C HIS A 88 0.47 -13.50 0.83
N ARG A 89 0.44 -13.08 -0.44
CA ARG A 89 0.10 -11.70 -0.86
C ARG A 89 -1.16 -11.65 -1.73
N GLN A 90 -2.22 -12.28 -1.24
CA GLN A 90 -3.47 -12.48 -1.97
C GLN A 90 -4.28 -11.21 -2.14
N VAL A 91 -4.22 -10.34 -1.13
CA VAL A 91 -4.83 -9.01 -1.12
C VAL A 91 -3.86 -8.03 -0.48
N SER A 92 -3.93 -6.76 -0.90
CA SER A 92 -3.05 -5.71 -0.44
C SER A 92 -3.82 -4.48 -0.01
N PHE A 93 -3.32 -3.80 1.02
CA PHE A 93 -3.94 -2.65 1.66
C PHE A 93 -2.97 -1.47 1.70
N LEU A 94 -3.53 -0.26 1.62
CA LEU A 94 -2.83 0.99 1.94
C LEU A 94 -3.83 1.96 2.56
N ALA A 95 -3.39 2.70 3.58
CA ALA A 95 -4.22 3.68 4.24
C ALA A 95 -4.35 4.98 3.40
N GLU A 96 -5.54 5.56 3.36
CA GLU A 96 -5.81 6.89 2.78
C GLU A 96 -4.88 7.92 3.41
N GLU A 97 -4.61 7.82 4.70
CA GLU A 97 -3.70 8.68 5.44
C GLU A 97 -2.29 8.67 4.82
N SER A 98 -1.78 7.50 4.42
CA SER A 98 -0.50 7.36 3.73
C SER A 98 -0.53 7.93 2.31
N ILE A 99 -1.64 7.75 1.59
CA ILE A 99 -1.83 8.32 0.24
C ILE A 99 -1.93 9.84 0.31
N GLN A 100 -2.59 10.39 1.33
CA GLN A 100 -2.75 11.83 1.51
C GLN A 100 -1.41 12.51 1.75
N VAL A 101 -0.53 11.92 2.56
CA VAL A 101 0.85 12.41 2.72
C VAL A 101 1.58 12.49 1.36
N ALA A 102 1.43 11.49 0.49
CA ALA A 102 2.02 11.54 -0.84
C ALA A 102 1.47 12.70 -1.69
N ARG A 103 0.15 12.92 -1.66
CA ARG A 103 -0.51 14.03 -2.36
C ARG A 103 -0.08 15.40 -1.81
N ASP A 104 0.02 15.54 -0.50
CA ASP A 104 0.43 16.78 0.17
C ASP A 104 1.88 17.16 -0.17
N ASN A 105 2.71 16.16 -0.52
CA ASN A 105 4.07 16.36 -1.03
C ASN A 105 4.15 16.57 -2.55
N GLY A 106 3.00 16.80 -3.20
CA GLY A 106 2.91 17.20 -4.61
C GLY A 106 2.92 16.05 -5.61
N LEU A 107 2.67 14.81 -5.17
CA LEU A 107 2.50 13.67 -6.09
C LEU A 107 1.07 13.63 -6.64
N ASP A 108 0.95 13.53 -7.96
CA ASP A 108 -0.33 13.30 -8.65
C ASP A 108 -0.66 11.79 -8.65
N VAL A 109 -1.32 11.35 -7.58
CA VAL A 109 -1.64 9.93 -7.33
C VAL A 109 -3.08 9.73 -6.85
N GLY A 110 -3.75 8.74 -7.43
CA GLY A 110 -5.07 8.24 -7.07
C GLY A 110 -5.02 6.87 -6.38
N TYR A 111 -6.19 6.26 -6.23
CA TYR A 111 -6.31 4.90 -5.68
C TYR A 111 -5.84 3.83 -6.66
N GLY A 112 -5.17 2.81 -6.14
CA GLY A 112 -4.55 1.71 -6.89
C GLY A 112 -3.16 2.04 -7.45
N ASP A 113 -2.78 3.32 -7.42
CA ASP A 113 -1.53 3.79 -8.01
C ASP A 113 -0.29 3.24 -7.30
N PHE A 114 -0.41 2.98 -5.99
CA PHE A 114 0.62 2.35 -5.18
C PHE A 114 0.57 0.82 -5.22
N ALA A 115 -0.33 0.25 -6.04
CA ALA A 115 -0.61 -1.16 -6.21
C ALA A 115 -1.35 -1.83 -5.03
N GLU A 116 -2.04 -1.06 -4.21
CA GLU A 116 -2.99 -1.57 -3.22
C GLU A 116 -4.29 -2.05 -3.88
N ASN A 117 -4.83 -3.17 -3.42
CA ASN A 117 -6.16 -3.62 -3.81
C ASN A 117 -7.26 -2.92 -3.03
N ILE A 118 -7.02 -2.61 -1.77
CA ILE A 118 -8.02 -2.01 -0.88
C ILE A 118 -7.40 -0.78 -0.24
N THR A 119 -8.04 0.37 -0.43
CA THR A 119 -7.68 1.59 0.31
C THR A 119 -8.55 1.68 1.55
N THR A 120 -7.93 1.71 2.73
CA THR A 120 -8.64 1.83 4.02
C THR A 120 -8.56 3.26 4.55
N LYS A 121 -9.46 3.64 5.46
CA LYS A 121 -9.37 4.92 6.18
C LYS A 121 -9.80 4.75 7.64
N GLY A 122 -9.14 5.47 8.54
CA GLY A 122 -9.47 5.51 9.95
C GLY A 122 -9.07 4.27 10.74
N ILE A 123 -8.26 3.37 10.17
CA ILE A 123 -7.77 2.16 10.81
C ILE A 123 -6.25 2.03 10.66
N ASN A 124 -5.56 1.77 11.76
CA ASN A 124 -4.11 1.64 11.80
C ASN A 124 -3.64 0.23 11.39
N ILE A 125 -3.92 -0.15 10.14
CA ILE A 125 -3.63 -1.49 9.64
C ILE A 125 -2.13 -1.84 9.61
N LYS A 126 -1.27 -0.83 9.44
CA LYS A 126 0.19 -1.01 9.36
C LYS A 126 0.81 -1.48 10.68
N GLN A 127 0.27 -1.04 11.82
CA GLN A 127 0.80 -1.39 13.15
C GLN A 127 0.22 -2.70 13.70
N MET A 128 -0.64 -3.37 12.95
CA MET A 128 -1.22 -4.64 13.39
C MET A 128 -0.16 -5.75 13.36
N PRO A 129 -0.06 -6.59 14.42
CA PRO A 129 0.82 -7.75 14.38
C PRO A 129 0.45 -8.70 13.23
N LEU A 130 1.45 -9.42 12.72
CA LEU A 130 1.18 -10.53 11.79
C LEU A 130 0.26 -11.56 12.45
N GLY A 131 -0.62 -12.18 11.66
CA GLY A 131 -1.67 -13.08 12.13
C GLY A 131 -2.94 -12.38 12.62
N THR A 132 -3.01 -11.04 12.56
CA THR A 132 -4.24 -10.30 12.90
C THR A 132 -5.35 -10.66 11.91
N LEU A 133 -6.55 -10.94 12.43
CA LEU A 133 -7.74 -11.24 11.64
C LEU A 133 -8.60 -10.00 11.46
N LEU A 134 -8.93 -9.70 10.21
CA LEU A 134 -9.74 -8.59 9.77
C LEU A 134 -11.00 -9.08 9.07
N GLU A 135 -12.16 -8.62 9.54
CA GLU A 135 -13.37 -8.61 8.73
C GLU A 135 -13.25 -7.45 7.75
N VAL A 136 -13.42 -7.73 6.46
CA VAL A 136 -13.29 -6.76 5.37
C VAL A 136 -14.49 -6.96 4.46
N GLY A 137 -15.52 -6.12 4.60
CA GLY A 137 -16.82 -6.41 4.00
C GLY A 137 -17.34 -7.79 4.43
N ASP A 138 -17.65 -8.66 3.48
CA ASP A 138 -18.15 -10.03 3.74
C ASP A 138 -17.02 -11.06 3.98
N ALA A 139 -15.77 -10.67 3.72
CA ALA A 139 -14.59 -11.55 3.75
C ALA A 139 -13.84 -11.51 5.09
N LEU A 140 -13.04 -12.55 5.34
CA LEU A 140 -12.11 -12.60 6.47
C LEU A 140 -10.67 -12.70 5.94
N VAL A 141 -9.81 -11.80 6.40
CA VAL A 141 -8.42 -11.67 5.94
C VAL A 141 -7.46 -11.75 7.13
N GLU A 142 -6.41 -12.54 7.01
CA GLU A 142 -5.29 -12.61 7.97
C GLU A 142 -4.13 -11.74 7.49
N VAL A 143 -3.64 -10.82 8.32
CA VAL A 143 -2.46 -10.00 8.02
C VAL A 143 -1.24 -10.90 7.91
N SER A 144 -0.64 -10.95 6.72
CA SER A 144 0.41 -11.91 6.38
C SER A 144 1.80 -11.26 6.27
N GLN A 145 1.84 -9.97 5.93
CA GLN A 145 3.09 -9.24 5.77
C GLN A 145 2.86 -7.72 5.86
N ILE A 146 3.83 -7.01 6.46
CA ILE A 146 3.89 -5.55 6.51
C ILE A 146 5.08 -5.07 5.69
N GLY A 147 4.83 -4.11 4.81
CA GLY A 147 5.82 -3.58 3.88
C GLY A 147 6.33 -4.62 2.89
N LYS A 148 7.28 -4.22 2.05
CA LYS A 148 8.05 -5.15 1.21
C LYS A 148 9.36 -4.55 0.71
N ILE A 149 10.34 -5.41 0.47
CA ILE A 149 11.51 -5.01 -0.31
C ILE A 149 11.12 -4.98 -1.79
N CYS A 150 11.37 -3.85 -2.45
CA CYS A 150 11.25 -3.74 -3.90
C CYS A 150 12.59 -4.09 -4.55
N HIS A 151 12.66 -5.21 -5.25
CA HIS A 151 13.86 -5.60 -6.00
C HIS A 151 14.00 -4.84 -7.34
N THR A 152 12.88 -4.35 -7.87
CA THR A 152 12.84 -3.57 -9.11
C THR A 152 12.10 -2.25 -8.87
N ARG A 153 12.49 -1.22 -9.61
CA ARG A 153 11.84 0.10 -9.56
C ARG A 153 10.50 0.01 -10.28
N CYS A 154 9.42 0.41 -9.60
CA CYS A 154 8.06 0.45 -10.16
C CYS A 154 7.71 1.84 -10.70
N ALA A 155 6.54 1.96 -11.34
CA ALA A 155 6.04 3.22 -11.88
C ALA A 155 6.07 4.37 -10.84
N ILE A 156 5.70 4.08 -9.58
CA ILE A 156 5.74 5.07 -8.50
C ILE A 156 7.16 5.52 -8.17
N TYR A 157 8.15 4.61 -8.18
CA TYR A 157 9.54 5.02 -7.95
C TYR A 157 10.01 6.00 -9.04
N TYR A 158 9.64 5.77 -10.29
CA TYR A 158 10.01 6.67 -11.38
C TYR A 158 9.27 8.01 -11.31
N LEU A 159 8.05 8.03 -10.77
CA LEU A 159 7.25 9.24 -10.57
C LEU A 159 7.73 10.07 -9.38
N ALA A 160 7.92 9.42 -8.23
CA ALA A 160 8.12 10.07 -6.93
C ALA A 160 9.58 10.02 -6.42
N GLY A 161 10.43 9.18 -7.03
CA GLY A 161 11.80 8.91 -6.55
C GLY A 161 11.89 7.98 -5.34
N ASP A 162 10.77 7.73 -4.66
CA ASP A 162 10.66 6.82 -3.51
C ASP A 162 9.25 6.22 -3.43
N CYS A 163 9.14 4.93 -3.15
CA CYS A 163 7.86 4.24 -3.08
C CYS A 163 7.44 4.07 -1.62
N ILE A 164 6.21 4.45 -1.30
CA ILE A 164 5.65 4.34 0.05
C ILE A 164 5.28 2.89 0.42
N PHE A 165 4.91 2.09 -0.58
CA PHE A 165 4.39 0.73 -0.38
C PHE A 165 5.36 -0.21 0.36
N PRO A 166 6.69 -0.17 0.12
CA PRO A 166 7.67 -0.86 0.95
C PRO A 166 7.56 -0.69 2.46
N ARG A 167 6.96 0.41 2.92
CA ARG A 167 6.93 0.80 4.34
C ARG A 167 5.50 0.83 4.89
N GLU A 168 4.55 1.26 4.09
CA GLU A 168 3.16 1.47 4.51
C GLU A 168 2.20 0.38 4.02
N GLY A 169 2.55 -0.35 2.96
CA GLY A 169 1.67 -1.36 2.38
C GLY A 169 1.53 -2.57 3.28
N VAL A 170 0.33 -3.12 3.40
CA VAL A 170 0.05 -4.35 4.15
C VAL A 170 -0.49 -5.41 3.20
N PHE A 171 -0.11 -6.66 3.42
CA PHE A 171 -0.64 -7.81 2.67
C PHE A 171 -1.43 -8.72 3.59
N GLY A 172 -2.41 -9.40 2.99
CA GLY A 172 -3.22 -10.37 3.69
C GLY A 172 -3.46 -11.64 2.90
N TRP A 173 -3.79 -12.69 3.65
CA TRP A 173 -4.29 -13.97 3.17
C TRP A 173 -5.81 -14.01 3.34
N VAL A 174 -6.55 -14.41 2.30
CA VAL A 174 -8.01 -14.52 2.36
C VAL A 174 -8.37 -15.85 3.04
N VAL A 175 -8.87 -15.78 4.27
CA VAL A 175 -9.27 -16.93 5.10
C VAL A 175 -10.69 -17.38 4.75
N LYS A 176 -11.60 -16.42 4.55
CA LYS A 176 -12.98 -16.67 4.14
C LYS A 176 -13.30 -15.80 2.92
N PRO A 177 -13.91 -16.36 1.86
CA PRO A 177 -14.25 -15.57 0.69
C PRO A 177 -15.39 -14.60 0.99
N GLY A 178 -15.49 -13.55 0.19
CA GLY A 178 -16.55 -12.55 0.33
C GLY A 178 -16.38 -11.39 -0.63
N ASP A 179 -17.47 -10.64 -0.80
CA ASP A 179 -17.44 -9.40 -1.54
C ASP A 179 -16.95 -8.26 -0.64
N VAL A 180 -16.22 -7.33 -1.25
CA VAL A 180 -15.71 -6.13 -0.61
C VAL A 180 -16.11 -4.94 -1.45
N ARG A 181 -16.86 -4.00 -0.86
CA ARG A 181 -17.42 -2.83 -1.54
C ARG A 181 -16.84 -1.54 -0.99
N VAL A 182 -16.80 -0.52 -1.83
CA VAL A 182 -16.55 0.85 -1.36
C VAL A 182 -17.64 1.25 -0.36
N GLY A 183 -17.22 1.78 0.79
CA GLY A 183 -18.09 2.13 1.90
C GLY A 183 -18.29 1.02 2.94
N ASP A 184 -17.84 -0.22 2.66
CA ASP A 184 -17.87 -1.28 3.67
C ASP A 184 -16.93 -0.96 4.84
N GLU A 185 -17.21 -1.58 5.97
CA GLU A 185 -16.35 -1.54 7.15
C GLU A 185 -15.20 -2.54 7.02
N VAL A 186 -14.04 -2.16 7.57
CA VAL A 186 -12.97 -3.07 7.97
C VAL A 186 -12.88 -3.09 9.49
N ARG A 187 -12.82 -4.26 10.09
CA ARG A 187 -12.85 -4.44 11.55
C ARG A 187 -11.79 -5.42 12.03
N VAL A 188 -11.13 -5.08 13.12
CA VAL A 188 -10.22 -6.00 13.83
C VAL A 188 -11.04 -7.02 14.62
N VAL A 189 -11.01 -8.27 14.18
CA VAL A 189 -11.67 -9.38 14.89
C VAL A 189 -10.79 -9.90 16.01
N LYS A 190 -9.49 -10.05 15.74
CA LYS A 190 -8.52 -10.61 16.68
C LYS A 190 -7.13 -10.10 16.35
N LEU A 191 -6.38 -9.66 17.35
CA LEU A 191 -4.97 -9.31 17.16
C LEU A 191 -4.10 -10.55 17.01
N GLY A 192 -3.14 -10.46 16.08
CA GLY A 192 -2.12 -11.47 15.88
C GLY A 192 -1.07 -11.48 17.00
N ASP A 193 -0.28 -12.54 17.06
CA ASP A 193 0.84 -12.68 17.99
C ASP A 193 2.20 -12.37 17.33
N GLY A 194 2.18 -11.91 16.08
CA GLY A 194 3.38 -11.66 15.28
C GLY A 194 3.82 -12.84 14.42
N THR A 195 3.05 -13.93 14.38
CA THR A 195 3.31 -15.10 13.55
C THR A 195 2.20 -15.35 12.53
N VAL A 196 2.57 -15.99 11.42
CA VAL A 196 1.63 -16.50 10.41
C VAL A 196 1.73 -18.02 10.36
N ASN A 197 0.59 -18.70 10.31
CA ASN A 197 0.56 -20.17 10.37
C ASN A 197 0.65 -20.83 8.99
N ARG A 198 0.87 -20.03 7.94
CA ARG A 198 0.90 -20.46 6.53
C ARG A 198 2.29 -20.21 5.93
N ALA A 199 2.67 -21.03 4.96
CA ALA A 199 3.98 -20.92 4.33
C ALA A 199 4.15 -19.60 3.56
N LEU A 200 5.28 -18.92 3.78
CA LEU A 200 5.68 -17.74 3.02
C LEU A 200 6.46 -18.18 1.77
N SER A 201 6.09 -17.65 0.61
CA SER A 201 6.75 -17.92 -0.67
C SER A 201 6.89 -16.64 -1.49
N ASP A 202 8.08 -16.39 -2.05
CA ASP A 202 8.35 -15.24 -2.91
C ASP A 202 7.68 -15.31 -4.30
N LYS A 203 7.03 -16.44 -4.61
CA LYS A 203 6.28 -16.65 -5.85
C LYS A 203 4.93 -17.32 -5.55
N PRO A 204 3.86 -16.98 -6.30
CA PRO A 204 2.66 -17.83 -6.36
C PRO A 204 3.07 -19.27 -6.69
N LEU A 205 2.53 -20.24 -5.95
CA LEU A 205 2.70 -21.66 -6.25
C LEU A 205 2.08 -22.02 -7.62
#